data_AF-A0A1I0TNW9-F1
#
_entry.id   AF-A0A1I0TNW9-F1
#
_cell.length_a   1.000
_cell.length_b   1.000
_cell.length_c   1.000
_cell.angle_alpha   90.00
_cell.angle_beta   90.00
_cell.angle_gamma   90.00
#
_symmetry.space_group_name_H-M   'P 1'
#
loop_
_entity.id
_entity.type
_entity.pdbx_description
1 polymer ?
#
loop_
_entity_poly.entity_id
_entity_poly.type
_entity_poly.pdbx_seq_one_letter_code
_entity_poly.pdbx_strand_id
1 'polypeptide(L)'
;MIDFPTGEMNEATLDTLEHCSELWIIVDNSHWPILEWSSYIHSLQSRVKIPFYLIHTRTYSFSQPEWLSKQMKIPLLGSLQPIEEQAQQQYIQTTPLWKNPYVQKAWENVFRLMMLHLFPYKEELVSKEKNWRKILQKTLSIIPFR
;
A
#
# COMPACT_ATOMS: atom_id res chain seq x y z
N MET A 1 8.93 -6.52 2.83
CA MET A 1 8.46 -5.16 2.51
C MET A 1 9.56 -4.22 2.96
N ILE A 2 10.03 -3.37 2.06
CA ILE A 2 11.08 -2.39 2.34
C ILE A 2 10.37 -1.04 2.42
N ASP A 3 10.66 -0.28 3.48
CA ASP A 3 10.17 1.09 3.62
C ASP A 3 11.19 2.05 2.99
N PHE A 4 10.72 2.87 2.05
CA PHE A 4 11.55 3.79 1.30
C PHE A 4 11.37 5.21 1.84
N PRO A 5 12.41 6.06 1.81
CA PRO A 5 12.29 7.44 2.24
C PRO A 5 11.25 8.18 1.38
N THR A 6 10.61 9.18 1.99
CA THR A 6 9.76 10.11 1.25
C THR A 6 10.62 11.07 0.43
N GLY A 7 10.11 11.45 -0.75
CA GLY A 7 10.80 12.39 -1.64
C GLY A 7 11.86 11.73 -2.52
N GLU A 8 12.94 12.46 -2.82
CA GLU A 8 14.01 11.97 -3.69
C GLU A 8 14.86 10.90 -2.99
N MET A 9 14.92 9.73 -3.62
CA MET A 9 15.79 8.63 -3.23
C MET A 9 17.24 8.91 -3.64
N ASN A 10 18.17 8.65 -2.72
CA ASN A 10 19.60 8.64 -3.04
C ASN A 10 19.99 7.37 -3.81
N GLU A 11 21.22 7.33 -4.34
CA GLU A 11 21.71 6.19 -5.15
C GLU A 11 21.61 4.84 -4.43
N ALA A 12 22.00 4.75 -3.15
CA ALA A 12 21.91 3.50 -2.39
C ALA A 12 20.46 2.99 -2.25
N THR A 13 19.51 3.93 -2.14
CA THR A 13 18.08 3.62 -2.08
C THR A 13 17.56 3.15 -3.44
N LEU A 14 18.06 3.75 -4.53
CA LEU A 14 17.72 3.36 -5.90
C LEU A 14 18.25 1.98 -6.25
N ASP A 15 19.48 1.65 -5.83
CA ASP A 15 20.05 0.31 -5.99
C ASP A 15 19.19 -0.74 -5.26
N THR A 16 18.68 -0.40 -4.08
CA THR A 16 17.75 -1.27 -3.34
C THR A 16 16.43 -1.46 -4.09
N LEU A 17 15.92 -0.38 -4.70
CA LEU A 17 14.67 -0.41 -5.47
C LEU A 17 14.74 -1.34 -6.68
N GLU A 18 15.90 -1.47 -7.34
CA GLU A 18 16.11 -2.38 -8.48
C GLU A 18 15.91 -3.86 -8.14
N HIS A 19 16.04 -4.22 -6.86
CA HIS A 19 15.82 -5.58 -6.38
C HIS A 19 14.39 -5.85 -5.91
N CYS A 20 13.52 -4.83 -5.92
CA CYS A 20 12.11 -4.99 -5.56
C CYS A 20 11.29 -5.55 -6.73
N SER A 21 10.23 -6.31 -6.41
CA SER A 21 9.29 -6.79 -7.43
C SER A 21 8.34 -5.70 -7.93
N GLU A 22 8.03 -4.72 -7.08
CA GLU A 22 7.10 -3.62 -7.35
C GLU A 22 7.31 -2.47 -6.35
N LEU A 23 6.88 -1.27 -6.72
CA LEU A 23 6.86 -0.09 -5.83
C LEU A 23 5.43 0.35 -5.54
N TRP A 24 5.09 0.52 -4.26
CA TRP A 24 3.80 1.07 -3.82
C TRP A 24 4.01 2.49 -3.30
N ILE A 25 3.36 3.45 -3.94
CA ILE A 25 3.45 4.88 -3.60
C ILE A 25 2.21 5.25 -2.80
N ILE A 26 2.43 5.71 -1.58
CA ILE A 26 1.38 6.12 -0.65
C ILE A 26 1.12 7.61 -0.85
N VAL A 27 -0.14 7.96 -1.14
CA VAL A 27 -0.58 9.34 -1.40
C VAL A 27 -1.80 9.69 -0.56
N ASP A 28 -2.06 10.98 -0.36
CA ASP A 28 -3.26 11.48 0.29
C ASP A 28 -4.01 12.49 -0.61
N ASN A 29 -4.90 13.30 -0.04
CA ASN A 29 -5.69 14.28 -0.80
C ASN A 29 -4.89 15.51 -1.28
N SER A 30 -3.58 15.56 -1.04
CA SER A 30 -2.71 16.69 -1.44
C SER A 30 -2.37 16.64 -2.93
N HIS A 31 -3.40 16.67 -3.78
CA HIS A 31 -3.28 16.38 -5.22
C HIS A 31 -2.20 17.21 -5.92
N TRP A 32 -2.13 18.52 -5.67
CA TRP A 32 -1.17 19.40 -6.35
C TRP A 32 0.28 19.06 -5.99
N PRO A 33 0.68 19.00 -4.69
CA PRO A 33 1.99 18.50 -4.32
C PRO A 33 2.32 17.14 -4.95
N ILE A 34 1.38 16.20 -4.96
CA ILE A 34 1.63 14.86 -5.54
C ILE A 34 1.93 14.96 -7.05
N LEU A 35 1.23 15.83 -7.78
CA LEU A 35 1.46 16.02 -9.20
C LEU A 35 2.82 16.67 -9.49
N GLU A 36 3.37 17.49 -8.59
CA GLU A 36 4.74 18.03 -8.72
C GLU A 36 5.78 16.90 -8.71
N TRP A 37 5.54 15.82 -7.96
CA TRP A 37 6.39 14.64 -7.92
C TRP A 37 6.24 13.72 -9.14
N SER A 38 5.25 13.97 -10.02
CA SER A 38 4.99 13.10 -11.17
C SER A 38 6.23 12.96 -12.06
N SER A 39 6.93 14.06 -12.37
CA SER A 39 8.13 14.02 -13.23
C SER A 39 9.22 13.14 -12.62
N TYR A 40 9.45 13.26 -11.31
CA TYR A 40 10.42 12.44 -10.60
C TYR A 40 10.03 10.96 -10.64
N ILE A 41 8.78 10.64 -10.31
CA ILE A 41 8.29 9.25 -10.31
C ILE A 41 8.37 8.62 -11.70
N HIS A 42 8.04 9.35 -12.77
CA HIS A 42 8.19 8.85 -14.14
C HIS A 42 9.66 8.64 -14.52
N SER A 43 10.57 9.50 -14.06
CA SER A 43 12.01 9.29 -14.24
C SER A 43 12.47 8.00 -13.53
N LEU A 44 11.94 7.72 -12.34
CA LEU A 44 12.20 6.47 -11.64
C LEU A 44 11.67 5.26 -12.41
N GLN A 45 10.43 5.30 -12.93
CA GLN A 45 9.87 4.23 -13.75
C GLN A 45 10.71 3.94 -15.02
N SER A 46 11.39 4.95 -15.56
CA SER A 46 12.30 4.77 -16.69
C SER A 46 13.63 4.13 -16.30
N ARG A 47 14.09 4.37 -15.06
CA ARG A 47 15.33 3.81 -14.49
C ARG A 47 15.11 2.37 -14.03
N VAL A 48 14.09 2.14 -13.21
CA VAL A 48 13.78 0.83 -12.64
C VAL A 48 12.64 0.17 -13.41
N LYS A 49 12.87 -1.03 -13.95
CA LYS A 49 11.90 -1.75 -14.80
C LYS A 49 10.90 -2.58 -13.97
N ILE A 50 10.37 -1.98 -12.91
CA ILE A 50 9.41 -2.62 -12.00
C ILE A 50 8.06 -1.91 -12.11
N PRO A 51 6.93 -2.60 -11.83
CA PRO A 51 5.61 -1.98 -11.80
C PRO A 51 5.44 -1.07 -10.58
N PHE A 52 4.70 0.02 -10.78
CA PHE A 52 4.40 1.04 -9.76
C PHE A 52 2.90 1.07 -9.52
N TYR A 53 2.49 1.22 -8.27
CA TYR A 53 1.09 1.27 -7.88
C TYR A 53 0.83 2.39 -6.87
N LEU A 54 -0.34 3.01 -6.94
CA LEU A 54 -0.78 3.99 -5.96
C LEU A 54 -1.62 3.34 -4.87
N ILE A 55 -1.40 3.77 -3.63
CA ILE A 55 -2.29 3.54 -2.50
C ILE A 55 -2.74 4.91 -2.00
N HIS A 56 -4.03 5.20 -2.16
CA HIS A 56 -4.57 6.44 -1.63
C HIS A 56 -4.94 6.23 -0.15
N THR A 57 -4.55 7.17 0.69
CA THR A 57 -4.82 7.16 2.13
C THR A 57 -5.74 8.29 2.50
N ARG A 58 -6.39 8.18 3.67
CA ARG A 58 -7.30 9.22 4.18
C ARG A 58 -8.38 9.57 3.16
N THR A 59 -9.00 8.56 2.57
CA THR A 59 -10.02 8.72 1.53
C THR A 59 -11.36 9.14 2.15
N TYR A 60 -11.78 10.37 1.88
CA TYR A 60 -13.09 10.92 2.23
C TYR A 60 -14.04 10.90 1.02
N SER A 61 -15.29 11.33 1.22
CA SER A 61 -16.29 11.40 0.15
C SER A 61 -15.93 12.34 -1.01
N PHE A 62 -15.10 13.36 -0.74
CA PHE A 62 -14.64 14.31 -1.76
C PHE A 62 -13.32 13.89 -2.43
N SER A 63 -12.66 12.84 -1.93
CA SER A 63 -11.41 12.35 -2.49
C SER A 63 -11.61 11.86 -3.93
N GLN A 64 -10.59 12.03 -4.77
CA GLN A 64 -10.65 11.63 -6.18
C GLN A 64 -9.46 10.72 -6.57
N PRO A 65 -9.30 9.55 -5.93
CA PRO A 65 -8.12 8.70 -6.12
C PRO A 65 -8.00 8.17 -7.55
N GLU A 66 -9.12 7.88 -8.23
CA GLU A 66 -9.13 7.44 -9.63
C GLU A 66 -8.72 8.56 -10.59
N TRP A 67 -9.09 9.81 -10.29
CA TRP A 67 -8.62 10.96 -11.07
C TRP A 67 -7.12 11.13 -10.92
N LEU A 68 -6.61 11.08 -9.68
CA LEU A 68 -5.18 11.19 -9.40
C LEU A 68 -4.38 10.07 -10.10
N SER A 69 -4.86 8.83 -10.03
CA SER A 69 -4.28 7.68 -10.74
C SER A 69 -4.19 7.90 -12.25
N LYS A 70 -5.23 8.47 -12.86
CA LYS A 70 -5.23 8.83 -14.29
C LYS A 70 -4.23 9.93 -14.61
N GLN A 71 -4.13 10.98 -13.78
CA GLN A 71 -3.17 12.07 -14.00
C GLN A 71 -1.73 11.58 -13.87
N MET A 72 -1.46 10.75 -12.84
CA MET A 72 -0.15 10.17 -12.59
C MET A 72 0.22 9.07 -13.58
N LYS A 73 -0.75 8.52 -14.33
CA LYS A 73 -0.59 7.33 -15.18
C LYS A 73 -0.06 6.11 -14.40
N ILE A 74 -0.41 6.00 -13.13
CA ILE A 74 -0.01 4.91 -12.23
C ILE A 74 -1.28 4.24 -11.71
N PRO A 75 -1.45 2.91 -11.87
CA PRO A 75 -2.64 2.20 -11.42
C PRO A 75 -2.90 2.35 -9.92
N LEU A 76 -4.17 2.57 -9.55
CA LEU A 76 -4.61 2.57 -8.17
C LEU A 76 -4.84 1.14 -7.67
N LEU A 77 -4.14 0.74 -6.60
CA LEU A 77 -4.31 -0.56 -5.96
C LEU A 77 -5.44 -0.54 -4.92
N GLY A 78 -5.63 0.59 -4.23
CA GLY A 78 -6.68 0.73 -3.24
C GLY A 78 -6.70 2.09 -2.54
N SER A 79 -7.77 2.30 -1.77
CA SER A 79 -8.07 3.55 -1.08
C SER A 79 -8.43 3.25 0.38
N LEU A 80 -7.60 3.72 1.31
CA LEU A 80 -7.78 3.50 2.76
C LEU A 80 -8.62 4.62 3.37
N GLN A 81 -9.66 4.22 4.10
CA GLN A 81 -10.49 5.15 4.86
C GLN A 81 -9.68 5.86 5.97
N PRO A 82 -10.04 7.10 6.33
CA PRO A 82 -9.49 7.81 7.47
C PRO A 82 -9.69 7.01 8.77
N ILE A 83 -8.64 6.92 9.58
CA ILE A 83 -8.66 6.25 10.91
C ILE A 83 -7.83 7.05 11.95
N GLU A 84 -7.72 8.36 11.75
CA GLU A 84 -6.86 9.25 12.53
C GLU A 84 -7.18 9.19 14.03
N GLU A 85 -8.45 9.06 14.39
CA GLU A 85 -8.88 8.90 15.78
C GLU A 85 -8.29 7.63 16.41
N GLN A 86 -8.35 6.51 15.70
CA GLN A 86 -7.81 5.23 16.19
C GLN A 86 -6.28 5.27 16.21
N ALA A 87 -5.65 5.88 15.20
CA ALA A 87 -4.20 6.07 15.15
C ALA A 87 -3.72 6.91 16.33
N GLN A 88 -4.42 8.01 16.66
CA GLN A 88 -4.09 8.88 17.80
C GLN A 88 -4.24 8.15 19.13
N GLN A 89 -5.33 7.39 19.32
CA GLN A 89 -5.54 6.61 20.54
C GLN A 89 -4.48 5.53 20.77
N GLN A 90 -3.87 5.02 19.69
CA GLN A 90 -2.88 3.95 19.74
C GLN A 90 -1.44 4.43 19.50
N TYR A 91 -1.21 5.74 19.40
CA TYR A 91 0.08 6.31 18.98
C TYR A 91 1.28 5.82 19.83
N ILE A 92 1.08 5.64 21.13
CA ILE A 92 2.11 5.17 22.08
C ILE A 92 2.07 3.65 22.32
N GLN A 93 1.12 2.95 21.71
CA GLN A 93 0.97 1.51 21.90
C GLN A 93 1.89 0.76 20.93
N THR A 94 2.46 -0.35 21.39
CA THR A 94 3.26 -1.25 20.55
C THR A 94 2.41 -2.20 19.71
N THR A 95 1.09 -2.20 19.93
CA THR A 95 0.16 -3.06 19.20
C THR A 95 -0.11 -2.47 17.82
N PRO A 96 0.02 -3.25 16.72
CA PRO A 96 -0.33 -2.77 15.39
C PRO A 96 -1.77 -2.27 15.32
N LEU A 97 -1.97 -1.13 14.66
CA LEU A 97 -3.28 -0.48 14.49
C LEU A 97 -4.33 -1.41 13.84
N TRP A 98 -3.89 -2.34 12.99
CA TRP A 98 -4.73 -3.40 12.43
C TRP A 98 -5.37 -4.33 13.46
N LYS A 99 -4.95 -4.35 14.73
CA LYS A 99 -5.63 -5.15 15.77
C LYS A 99 -6.91 -4.49 16.27
N ASN A 100 -7.11 -3.20 15.99
CA ASN A 100 -8.35 -2.51 16.31
C ASN A 100 -9.50 -3.01 15.42
N PRO A 101 -10.62 -3.52 15.98
CA PRO A 101 -11.74 -4.05 15.20
C PRO A 101 -12.36 -3.03 14.23
N TYR A 102 -12.37 -1.75 14.60
CA TYR A 102 -12.86 -0.68 13.74
C TYR A 102 -11.97 -0.54 12.50
N VAL A 103 -10.65 -0.47 12.71
CA VAL A 103 -9.66 -0.37 11.63
C VAL A 103 -9.72 -1.60 10.72
N GLN A 104 -9.82 -2.80 11.30
CA GLN A 104 -9.99 -4.03 10.51
C GLN A 104 -11.20 -3.92 9.61
N LYS A 105 -12.36 -3.55 10.15
CA LYS A 105 -13.58 -3.43 9.37
C LYS A 105 -13.46 -2.39 8.25
N ALA A 106 -12.84 -1.25 8.55
CA ALA A 106 -12.65 -0.16 7.58
C ALA A 106 -11.72 -0.55 6.43
N TRP A 107 -10.68 -1.33 6.70
CA TRP A 107 -9.60 -1.62 5.75
C TRP A 107 -9.60 -3.07 5.22
N GLU A 108 -10.46 -3.96 5.71
CA GLU A 108 -10.54 -5.40 5.35
C GLU A 108 -10.58 -5.63 3.84
N ASN A 109 -11.46 -4.94 3.14
CA ASN A 109 -11.59 -5.14 1.69
C ASN A 109 -10.32 -4.71 0.94
N VAL A 110 -9.71 -3.60 1.32
CA VAL A 110 -8.51 -3.07 0.67
C VAL A 110 -7.32 -4.00 0.92
N PHE A 111 -7.12 -4.42 2.16
CA PHE A 111 -6.06 -5.38 2.51
C PHE A 111 -6.26 -6.72 1.82
N ARG A 112 -7.51 -7.18 1.68
CA ARG A 112 -7.81 -8.39 0.91
C ARG A 112 -7.40 -8.24 -0.56
N LEU A 113 -7.70 -7.11 -1.20
CA LEU A 113 -7.31 -6.84 -2.58
C LEU A 113 -5.78 -6.79 -2.73
N MET A 114 -5.08 -6.09 -1.82
CA MET A 114 -3.61 -6.05 -1.80
C MET A 114 -3.00 -7.44 -1.59
N MET A 115 -3.60 -8.26 -0.74
CA MET A 115 -3.13 -9.63 -0.50
C MET A 115 -3.31 -10.51 -1.74
N LEU A 116 -4.46 -10.41 -2.42
CA LEU A 116 -4.69 -11.13 -3.68
C LEU A 116 -3.77 -10.64 -4.81
N HIS A 117 -3.46 -9.35 -4.85
CA HIS A 117 -2.47 -8.79 -5.77
C HIS A 117 -1.08 -9.40 -5.56
N LEU A 118 -0.62 -9.47 -4.31
CA LEU A 118 0.68 -10.09 -3.96
C LEU A 118 0.70 -11.61 -4.15
N PHE A 119 -0.44 -12.28 -3.95
CA PHE A 119 -0.55 -13.74 -3.94
C PHE A 119 -1.75 -14.24 -4.75
N PRO A 120 -1.76 -14.07 -6.08
CA PRO A 120 -2.92 -14.35 -6.92
C PRO A 120 -3.36 -15.83 -6.88
N TYR A 121 -2.40 -16.75 -6.71
CA TYR A 121 -2.68 -18.19 -6.60
C TYR A 121 -3.43 -18.59 -5.32
N LYS A 122 -3.65 -17.66 -4.37
CA LYS A 122 -4.39 -17.92 -3.14
C LYS A 122 -5.87 -17.58 -3.22
N GLU A 123 -6.37 -17.18 -4.38
CA GLU A 123 -7.79 -16.88 -4.59
C GLU A 123 -8.68 -18.09 -4.27
N GLU A 124 -8.24 -19.31 -4.59
CA GLU A 124 -8.94 -20.55 -4.19
C GLU A 124 -8.96 -20.78 -2.67
N LEU A 125 -7.90 -20.36 -1.96
CA LEU A 125 -7.83 -20.49 -0.51
C LEU A 125 -8.74 -19.45 0.16
N VAL A 126 -8.76 -18.20 -0.33
CA VAL A 126 -9.63 -17.14 0.17
C VAL A 126 -11.11 -17.43 -0.08
N SER A 127 -11.45 -18.06 -1.21
CA SER A 127 -12.84 -18.41 -1.55
C SER A 127 -13.36 -19.65 -0.81
N LYS A 128 -12.50 -20.65 -0.53
CA LYS A 128 -12.88 -21.87 0.21
C LYS A 128 -12.89 -21.67 1.73
N GLU A 129 -12.02 -20.82 2.27
CA GLU A 129 -11.95 -20.53 3.69
C GLU A 129 -12.73 -19.25 4.03
N LYS A 130 -13.88 -19.37 4.70
CA LYS A 130 -14.64 -18.22 5.26
C LYS A 130 -13.80 -17.30 6.16
N ASN A 131 -12.60 -17.74 6.55
CA ASN A 131 -11.69 -17.03 7.42
C ASN A 131 -10.29 -16.91 6.79
N TRP A 132 -10.20 -16.17 5.67
CA TRP A 132 -8.95 -15.81 4.98
C TRP A 132 -7.85 -15.27 5.89
N ARG A 133 -8.22 -14.76 7.08
CA ARG A 133 -7.31 -14.29 8.12
C ARG A 133 -6.39 -15.40 8.66
N LYS A 134 -6.85 -16.67 8.70
CA LYS A 134 -6.00 -17.82 9.06
C LYS A 134 -4.94 -18.11 8.01
N ILE A 135 -5.23 -17.86 6.73
CA ILE A 135 -4.28 -18.00 5.62
C ILE A 135 -3.18 -16.97 5.76
N LEU A 136 -3.51 -15.73 6.12
CA LEU A 136 -2.54 -14.66 6.36
C LEU A 136 -1.59 -15.01 7.51
N GLN A 137 -2.11 -15.45 8.65
CA GLN A 137 -1.30 -15.86 9.79
C GLN A 137 -0.36 -17.01 9.43
N LYS A 138 -0.88 -18.06 8.75
CA LYS A 138 -0.05 -19.16 8.26
C LYS A 138 1.01 -18.70 7.28
N THR A 139 0.64 -17.87 6.30
CA THR A 139 1.58 -17.38 5.27
C THR A 139 2.72 -16.57 5.89
N LEU A 140 2.39 -15.64 6.79
CA LEU A 140 3.38 -14.79 7.46
C LEU A 140 4.24 -15.59 8.45
N SER A 141 3.73 -16.68 9.03
CA SER A 141 4.51 -17.58 9.88
C SER A 141 5.44 -18.54 9.12
N ILE A 142 5.25 -18.69 7.80
CA ILE A 142 6.04 -19.60 6.95
C ILE A 142 7.19 -18.87 6.26
N ILE A 143 7.19 -17.54 6.21
CA ILE A 143 8.32 -16.76 5.69
C ILE A 143 9.37 -16.70 6.80
N PRO A 144 10.50 -17.44 6.71
CA PRO A 144 11.58 -17.20 7.65
C PRO A 144 12.07 -15.79 7.38
N PHE A 145 12.06 -14.93 8.40
CA PHE A 145 12.90 -13.74 8.39
C PHE A 145 14.34 -14.24 8.22
N ARG A 146 14.86 -14.10 7.00
CA ARG A 146 16.28 -14.25 6.68
C ARG A 146 16.82 -12.88 6.38
#